data_AF-A0A933XA16-F1
#
_entry.id   AF-A0A933XA16-F1
#
_cell.length_a   1.000
_cell.length_b   1.000
_cell.length_c   1.000
_cell.angle_alpha   90.00
_cell.angle_beta   90.00
_cell.angle_gamma   90.00
#
_symmetry.space_group_name_H-M   'P 1'
#
loop_
_entity.id
_entity.type
_entity.pdbx_description
1 polymer ?
#
loop_
_entity_poly.entity_id
_entity_poly.type
_entity_poly.pdbx_seq_one_letter_code
_entity_poly.pdbx_strand_id
1 'polypeptide(L)' 'MAKVCPTCNKGTIIVGHYSNRVRATKFNPTGNKRKYPNLQWAPLADGSRLKICTKCMKVGKHTKIQVV' A
#
# COMPACT_ATOMS: atom_id res chain seq x y z
N MET A 1 -9.49 -7.12 10.01
CA MET A 1 -8.31 -7.38 9.15
C MET A 1 -7.46 -6.12 9.07
N ALA A 2 -6.23 -6.13 9.59
CA ALA A 2 -5.34 -4.98 9.42
C ALA A 2 -5.07 -4.77 7.92
N LYS A 3 -5.16 -3.53 7.41
CA LYS A 3 -4.81 -3.19 6.01
C LYS A 3 -3.29 -3.13 5.85
N VAL A 4 -2.64 -4.27 6.11
CA VAL A 4 -1.19 -4.43 6.14
C VAL A 4 -0.82 -5.53 5.17
N CYS A 5 0.26 -5.31 4.41
CA CYS A 5 0.82 -6.34 3.55
C CYS A 5 1.58 -7.38 4.38
N PRO A 6 1.25 -8.69 4.29
CA PRO A 6 1.90 -9.73 5.09
C PRO A 6 3.38 -9.94 4.76
N THR A 7 3.82 -9.62 3.53
CA THR A 7 5.21 -9.89 3.12
C THR A 7 6.19 -8.76 3.45
N CYS A 8 5.71 -7.53 3.55
CA CYS A 8 6.58 -6.35 3.74
C CYS A 8 6.11 -5.45 4.86
N ASN A 9 5.10 -5.87 5.62
CA ASN A 9 4.49 -5.14 6.72
C ASN A 9 4.05 -3.72 6.39
N LYS A 10 3.87 -3.40 5.09
CA LYS A 10 3.43 -2.08 4.66
C LYS A 10 2.00 -1.86 5.13
N GLY A 11 1.85 -0.97 6.10
CA GLY A 11 0.56 -0.54 6.64
C GLY A 11 0.12 0.82 6.15
N THR A 12 -0.84 1.39 6.86
CA THR A 12 -1.37 2.73 6.61
C THR A 12 -0.47 3.79 7.20
N ILE A 13 -0.40 4.96 6.55
CA ILE A 13 0.34 6.12 7.05
C ILE A 13 -0.57 7.34 7.13
N ILE A 14 -0.31 8.21 8.09
CA ILE A 14 -0.94 9.54 8.18
C ILE A 14 -0.01 10.52 7.46
N VAL A 15 -0.53 11.23 6.48
CA VAL A 15 0.25 12.14 5.64
C VAL A 15 -0.41 13.51 5.62
N GLY A 16 0.37 14.56 5.86
CA GLY A 16 -0.04 15.94 5.66
C GLY A 16 -0.17 16.26 4.17
N HIS A 17 -1.01 17.23 3.83
CA HIS A 17 -1.25 17.57 2.43
C HIS A 17 -1.21 19.09 2.25
N TYR A 18 -0.73 19.56 1.11
CA TYR A 18 -0.78 20.96 0.70
C TYR A 18 -1.75 21.09 -0.47
N SER A 19 -2.56 22.14 -0.48
CA SER A 19 -3.51 22.35 -1.58
C SER A 19 -2.85 23.09 -2.74
N ASN A 20 -2.89 22.48 -3.93
CA ASN A 20 -2.43 23.08 -5.19
C ASN A 20 -3.37 24.17 -5.74
N ARG A 21 -4.44 24.54 -5.02
CA ARG A 21 -5.36 25.61 -5.42
C ARG A 21 -4.70 26.99 -5.40
N VAL A 22 -3.69 27.16 -4.55
CA VAL A 22 -2.93 28.41 -4.42
C VAL A 22 -1.51 28.18 -4.94
N ARG A 23 -0.87 29.23 -5.44
CA ARG A 23 0.52 29.21 -5.95
C ARG A 23 1.43 28.46 -4.96
N ALA A 24 2.25 27.54 -5.45
CA ALA A 24 3.11 26.67 -4.63
C ALA A 24 4.09 27.42 -3.70
N THR A 25 4.37 28.69 -4.00
CA THR A 25 5.22 29.57 -3.18
C THR A 25 4.52 30.07 -1.92
N LYS A 26 3.19 29.92 -1.79
CA LYS A 26 2.42 30.28 -0.60
C LYS A 26 2.08 29.02 0.18
N PHE A 27 2.52 28.97 1.44
CA PHE A 27 2.19 27.89 2.36
C PHE A 27 0.66 27.78 2.51
N ASN A 28 0.10 26.65 2.10
CA ASN A 28 -1.34 26.37 2.12
C ASN A 28 -1.60 24.94 2.64
N PRO A 29 -1.35 24.69 3.94
CA PRO A 29 -1.52 23.37 4.54
C PRO A 29 -2.99 22.97 4.58
N THR A 30 -3.22 21.68 4.42
CA THR A 30 -4.52 21.05 4.64
C THR A 30 -4.37 19.95 5.69
N GLY A 31 -5.50 19.57 6.30
CA GLY A 31 -5.51 18.56 7.35
C GLY A 31 -4.91 17.22 6.93
N ASN A 32 -4.40 16.50 7.91
CA ASN A 32 -3.81 15.19 7.73
C ASN A 32 -4.84 14.19 7.18
N LYS A 33 -4.42 13.39 6.20
CA LYS A 33 -5.25 12.32 5.63
C LYS A 33 -4.55 10.98 5.76
N ARG A 34 -5.32 9.94 6.10
CA ARG A 34 -4.82 8.57 6.13
C ARG A 34 -4.69 8.03 4.70
N LYS A 35 -3.52 7.52 4.35
CA LYS A 35 -3.27 6.82 3.09
C LYS A 35 -3.15 5.32 3.36
N TYR A 36 -3.84 4.53 2.53
CA TYR A 36 -3.85 3.07 2.62
C TYR A 36 -2.93 2.48 1.54
N PRO A 37 -2.22 1.38 1.84
CA PRO A 37 -1.49 0.65 0.82
C PRO A 37 -2.47 0.03 -0.18
N ASN A 38 -2.08 0.02 -1.46
CA ASN A 38 -2.83 -0.67 -2.49
C ASN A 38 -2.61 -2.19 -2.33
N LEU A 39 -3.56 -2.86 -1.67
CA LEU A 39 -3.58 -4.30 -1.44
C LEU A 39 -4.47 -4.95 -2.49
N GLN A 40 -3.94 -5.94 -3.21
CA GLN A 40 -4.62 -6.66 -4.27
C GLN A 40 -4.49 -8.16 -4.06
N TRP A 41 -5.46 -8.92 -4.58
CA TRP A 41 -5.39 -10.38 -4.59
C TRP A 41 -4.33 -10.84 -5.59
N ALA A 42 -3.33 -11.55 -5.09
CA ALA A 42 -2.34 -12.22 -5.91
C ALA A 42 -2.49 -13.75 -5.76
N PRO A 43 -2.37 -14.52 -6.86
CA PRO A 43 -2.23 -15.97 -6.77
C PRO A 43 -0.89 -16.32 -6.10
N LEU A 44 -0.86 -17.36 -5.29
CA LEU A 44 0.36 -17.97 -4.76
C LEU A 44 0.81 -19.14 -5.65
N ALA A 45 1.99 -19.68 -5.37
CA ALA A 45 2.50 -20.86 -6.08
C ALA A 45 1.60 -22.09 -5.89
N ASP A 46 0.95 -22.21 -4.73
CA ASP A 46 0.07 -23.35 -4.40
C ASP A 46 -1.33 -23.21 -5.00
N GLY A 47 -1.61 -22.14 -5.76
CA GLY A 47 -2.94 -21.83 -6.31
C GLY A 47 -3.89 -21.09 -5.36
N SER A 48 -3.51 -20.94 -4.08
CA SER A 48 -4.23 -20.10 -3.11
C SER A 48 -4.12 -18.60 -3.47
N ARG A 49 -4.93 -17.74 -2.83
CA ARG A 49 -4.89 -16.29 -3.08
C ARG A 49 -4.60 -15.53 -1.79
N LEU A 50 -3.68 -14.58 -1.86
CA LEU A 50 -3.30 -13.71 -0.73
C LEU A 50 -3.45 -12.24 -1.13
N LYS A 51 -4.00 -11.41 -0.22
CA LYS A 51 -3.95 -9.95 -0.39
C LYS A 51 -2.55 -9.44 -0.09
N ILE A 52 -1.88 -8.92 -1.11
CA ILE A 52 -0.52 -8.40 -1.02
C ILE A 52 -0.44 -6.98 -1.59
N CYS A 53 0.59 -6.23 -1.21
CA CYS A 53 0.85 -4.91 -1.78
C CYS A 53 1.18 -4.99 -3.27
N THR A 54 0.68 -4.07 -4.10
CA THR A 54 0.97 -4.07 -5.54
C THR A 54 2.46 -3.99 -5.88
N LYS A 55 3.27 -3.31 -5.06
CA LYS A 55 4.74 -3.30 -5.23
C LYS A 55 5.35 -4.69 -5.03
N CYS A 56 4.83 -5.45 -4.07
CA CYS A 56 5.27 -6.79 -3.74
C CYS A 56 4.83 -7.79 -4.82
N MET A 57 3.62 -7.59 -5.36
CA MET A 57 3.10 -8.31 -6.50
C MET A 57 3.98 -8.08 -7.74
N LYS A 58 4.32 -6.81 -8.04
CA LYS A 58 5.18 -6.45 -9.18
C LYS A 58 6.59 -7.04 -9.09
N VAL A 59 7.15 -7.15 -7.89
CA VAL A 59 8.48 -7.78 -7.66
C VAL A 59 8.42 -9.31 -7.74
N GLY A 60 7.23 -9.92 -7.74
CA GLY A 60 7.10 -11.38 -7.74
C GLY A 60 7.35 -12.01 -6.38
N LYS A 61 7.08 -11.31 -5.26
CA LYS A 61 7.21 -11.92 -3.92
C LYS A 61 6.15 -12.99 -3.64
N HIS A 62 5.02 -12.92 -4.33
CA HIS A 62 3.88 -13.85 -4.16
C HIS A 62 4.18 -15.25 -4.70
N THR A 63 5.03 -15.38 -5.73
CA THR A 63 5.37 -16.68 -6.33
C THR A 63 6.34 -17.50 -5.50
N LYS A 64 7.00 -16.90 -4.51
CA LYS A 64 7.96 -17.57 -3.61
C LYS A 64 7.32 -18.09 -2.34
N ILE A 65 6.06 -17.76 -2.09
CA ILE A 65 5.34 -18.15 -0.88
C ILE A 65 4.66 -19.46 -1.19
N GLN A 66 5.01 -20.48 -0.41
CA GLN A 66 4.32 -21.76 -0.35
C GLN A 66 3.73 -21.89 1.05
N VAL A 67 2.42 -22.05 1.14
CA VAL A 67 1.74 -22.44 2.37
C VAL A 67 1.74 -23.97 2.36
N VAL A 68 2.87 -24.55 2.78
CA VAL A 68 2.99 -25.98 3.07
C VAL A 68 2.02 -26.36 4.19
#